data_AF-A0A4Q4V4A3-F1
#
_entry.id   AF-A0A4Q4V4A3-F1
#
_cell.length_a   1.000
_cell.length_b   1.000
_cell.length_c   1.000
_cell.angle_alpha   90.00
_cell.angle_beta   90.00
_cell.angle_gamma   90.00
#
_symmetry.space_group_name_H-M   'P 1'
#
loop_
_entity.id
_entity.type
_entity.pdbx_description
1 polymer ?
#
loop_
_entity_poly.entity_id
_entity_poly.type
_entity_poly.pdbx_seq_one_letter_code
_entity_poly.pdbx_strand_id
1 'polypeptide(L)'
;MYLGCQMYSAFDKSAIQSAEMFCHEAEVLWETEQSHDSYMTMASAVVLSLCLIGHGKDHAVHSYAKDALSMGTRLGLFESEEEPANKKPPEKMSQDDMTVRCHAAWGVFNWNVLVSMFYRQPESECPVASPALPIPGDEAAKTVPGQFPEDGHLVHEALLGNTFPALCHFWRITSGARWIYYPDEDCPPDKFKMAIAEHKFRELIAWAEGLSRRLVRRERSPHHVAVFHSPDAAFAASVNQLKTLIVEYRTNYMASAYSILWHSGLIYLANAMLQDTSDPEWRLYFLLCIYGYEGLCRPYRISELIAQGLLSMTLRDTNMSGSEARKIMKDLKESGLDYVKKNMEEEVRATFMLDLTLALSDPVGATVENLAKEFDTFAVFQEFLDQNKMEM
;
A
#
# COMPACT_ATOMS: atom_id res chain seq x y z
N MET A 1 -17.69 1.58 9.19
CA MET A 1 -17.66 2.96 9.74
C MET A 1 -16.24 3.42 10.04
N TYR A 2 -15.45 2.68 10.84
CA TYR A 2 -14.06 3.01 11.21
C TYR A 2 -13.22 3.69 10.11
N LEU A 3 -12.92 3.00 9.00
CA LEU A 3 -12.12 3.54 7.89
C LEU A 3 -12.63 4.90 7.38
N GLY A 4 -13.96 5.07 7.27
CA GLY A 4 -14.58 6.29 6.79
C GLY A 4 -14.36 7.47 7.75
N CYS A 5 -14.53 7.25 9.06
CA CYS A 5 -14.23 8.26 10.08
C CYS A 5 -12.74 8.57 10.18
N GLN A 6 -11.88 7.55 10.04
CA GLN A 6 -10.43 7.70 10.01
C GLN A 6 -10.01 8.60 8.84
N MET A 7 -10.40 8.26 7.61
CA MET A 7 -10.13 9.08 6.42
C MET A 7 -10.73 10.49 6.52
N TYR A 8 -11.96 10.61 7.02
CA TYR A 8 -12.63 11.90 7.17
C TYR A 8 -11.98 12.80 8.24
N SER A 9 -11.18 12.25 9.16
CA SER A 9 -10.46 13.06 10.16
C SER A 9 -9.51 14.08 9.56
N ALA A 10 -8.98 13.82 8.34
CA ALA A 10 -8.20 14.77 7.56
C ALA A 10 -8.93 16.12 7.34
N PHE A 11 -10.26 16.09 7.24
CA PHE A 11 -11.11 17.28 7.12
C PHE A 11 -11.67 17.73 8.48
N ASP A 12 -12.18 16.82 9.30
CA ASP A 12 -12.77 17.11 10.60
C ASP A 12 -12.07 16.34 11.73
N LYS A 13 -11.27 17.07 12.52
CA LYS A 13 -10.53 16.51 13.66
C LYS A 13 -11.41 15.78 14.69
N SER A 14 -12.71 16.07 14.79
CA SER A 14 -13.61 15.38 15.73
C SER A 14 -13.91 13.94 15.31
N ALA A 15 -13.80 13.62 14.01
CA ALA A 15 -14.07 12.29 13.49
C ALA A 15 -13.08 11.21 13.97
N ILE A 16 -11.91 11.60 14.52
CA ILE A 16 -10.95 10.65 15.10
C ILE A 16 -11.54 9.90 16.31
N GLN A 17 -12.33 10.58 17.15
CA GLN A 17 -12.99 9.97 18.31
C GLN A 17 -14.02 8.93 17.86
N SER A 18 -14.75 9.22 16.78
CA SER A 18 -15.64 8.25 16.14
C SER A 18 -14.87 7.08 15.54
N ALA A 19 -13.72 7.33 14.91
CA ALA A 19 -12.86 6.28 14.37
C ALA A 19 -12.36 5.33 15.47
N GLU A 20 -11.91 5.87 16.61
CA GLU A 20 -11.49 5.09 17.79
C GLU A 20 -12.63 4.23 18.35
N MET A 21 -13.84 4.78 18.53
CA MET A 21 -15.01 4.02 18.97
C MET A 21 -15.39 2.90 17.99
N PHE A 22 -15.42 3.18 16.68
CA PHE A 22 -15.73 2.17 15.67
C PHE A 22 -14.62 1.14 15.47
N CYS A 23 -13.36 1.47 15.79
CA CYS A 23 -12.26 0.50 15.83
C CYS A 23 -12.50 -0.49 16.96
N HIS A 24 -12.73 0.01 18.18
CA HIS A 24 -12.98 -0.82 19.35
C HIS A 24 -14.22 -1.70 19.19
N GLU A 25 -15.33 -1.16 18.65
CA GLU A 25 -16.53 -1.94 18.33
C GLU A 25 -16.23 -3.07 17.33
N ALA A 26 -15.42 -2.80 16.30
CA ALA A 26 -15.06 -3.81 15.31
C ALA A 26 -14.08 -4.87 15.85
N GLU A 27 -13.18 -4.51 16.78
CA GLU A 27 -12.32 -5.45 17.51
C GLU A 27 -13.15 -6.36 18.43
N VAL A 28 -14.12 -5.81 19.19
CA VAL A 28 -15.04 -6.59 20.03
C VAL A 28 -15.92 -7.54 19.20
N LEU A 29 -16.42 -7.08 18.05
CA LEU A 29 -17.18 -7.94 17.12
C LEU A 29 -16.29 -9.05 16.56
N TRP A 30 -15.03 -8.75 16.22
CA TRP A 30 -14.07 -9.76 15.77
C TRP A 30 -13.85 -10.85 16.82
N GLU A 31 -13.65 -10.48 18.09
CA GLU A 31 -13.45 -11.45 19.18
C GLU A 31 -14.56 -12.52 19.22
N THR A 32 -15.80 -12.12 18.96
CA THR A 32 -16.96 -13.03 18.90
C THR A 32 -17.07 -13.81 17.58
N GLU A 33 -16.89 -13.15 16.44
CA GLU A 33 -17.20 -13.70 15.11
C GLU A 33 -16.06 -14.53 14.50
N GLN A 34 -14.79 -14.32 14.90
CA GLN A 34 -13.60 -15.00 14.34
C GLN A 34 -13.65 -16.54 14.43
N SER A 35 -14.47 -17.06 15.35
CA SER A 35 -14.70 -18.49 15.55
C SER A 35 -15.59 -19.15 14.48
N HIS A 36 -16.30 -18.35 13.69
CA HIS A 36 -17.24 -18.80 12.67
C HIS A 36 -16.76 -18.42 11.28
N ASP A 37 -16.34 -19.42 10.50
CA ASP A 37 -15.87 -19.24 9.13
C ASP A 37 -17.01 -18.73 8.22
N SER A 38 -16.93 -17.46 7.82
CA SER A 38 -17.87 -16.86 6.87
C SER A 38 -17.17 -15.88 5.93
N TYR A 39 -17.70 -15.72 4.71
CA TYR A 39 -17.15 -14.74 3.76
C TYR A 39 -17.19 -13.30 4.29
N MET A 40 -18.14 -12.97 5.17
CA MET A 40 -18.29 -11.65 5.77
C MET A 40 -17.29 -11.42 6.91
N THR A 41 -17.06 -12.42 7.75
CA THR A 41 -16.03 -12.40 8.81
C THR A 41 -14.64 -12.28 8.17
N MET A 42 -14.38 -13.06 7.12
CA MET A 42 -13.15 -13.04 6.34
C MET A 42 -12.91 -11.68 5.65
N ALA A 43 -13.94 -11.07 5.06
CA ALA A 43 -13.83 -9.73 4.47
C ALA A 43 -13.64 -8.64 5.54
N SER A 44 -14.30 -8.77 6.70
CA SER A 44 -14.12 -7.86 7.84
C SER A 44 -12.69 -7.87 8.38
N ALA A 45 -12.05 -9.05 8.45
CA ALA A 45 -10.64 -9.17 8.81
C ALA A 45 -9.70 -8.39 7.87
N VAL A 46 -9.92 -8.51 6.56
CA VAL A 46 -9.17 -7.72 5.55
C VAL A 46 -9.36 -6.21 5.76
N VAL A 47 -10.60 -5.77 6.03
CA VAL A 47 -10.88 -4.35 6.28
C VAL A 47 -10.25 -3.87 7.59
N LEU A 48 -10.29 -4.65 8.67
CA LEU A 48 -9.61 -4.35 9.93
C LEU A 48 -8.10 -4.21 9.72
N SER A 49 -7.47 -5.20 9.10
CA SER A 49 -6.05 -5.19 8.72
C SER A 49 -5.68 -3.93 7.92
N LEU A 50 -6.50 -3.55 6.93
CA LEU A 50 -6.32 -2.33 6.13
C LEU A 50 -6.44 -1.03 6.95
N CYS A 51 -7.34 -0.93 7.92
CA CYS A 51 -7.46 0.30 8.73
C CYS A 51 -6.25 0.47 9.65
N LEU A 52 -5.80 -0.64 10.24
CA LEU A 52 -4.78 -0.69 11.28
C LEU A 52 -3.36 -0.39 10.77
N ILE A 53 -3.09 -0.64 9.48
CA ILE A 53 -1.78 -0.31 8.88
C ILE A 53 -1.45 1.18 9.05
N GLY A 54 -2.44 2.06 8.88
CA GLY A 54 -2.27 3.49 9.04
C GLY A 54 -2.04 3.95 10.49
N HIS A 55 -2.40 3.15 11.48
CA HIS A 55 -2.14 3.42 12.90
C HIS A 55 -0.80 2.88 13.39
N GLY A 56 -0.10 2.06 12.58
CA GLY A 56 1.14 1.39 12.97
C GLY A 56 0.89 0.33 14.03
N LYS A 57 -0.10 -0.53 13.79
CA LYS A 57 -0.38 -1.73 14.58
C LYS A 57 0.01 -2.98 13.81
N ASP A 58 1.21 -3.01 13.21
CA ASP A 58 1.64 -4.02 12.24
C ASP A 58 1.41 -5.47 12.73
N HIS A 59 1.68 -5.79 14.00
CA HIS A 59 1.36 -7.10 14.58
C HIS A 59 -0.12 -7.51 14.43
N ALA A 60 -1.04 -6.58 14.63
CA ALA A 60 -2.46 -6.81 14.43
C ALA A 60 -2.81 -6.89 12.94
N VAL A 61 -2.22 -6.03 12.09
CA VAL A 61 -2.36 -6.09 10.62
C VAL A 61 -2.03 -7.50 10.11
N HIS A 62 -0.94 -8.09 10.59
CA HIS A 62 -0.53 -9.46 10.28
C HIS A 62 -1.51 -10.52 10.76
N SER A 63 -1.94 -10.47 12.03
CA SER A 63 -2.93 -11.44 12.54
C SER A 63 -4.18 -11.42 11.67
N TYR A 64 -4.81 -10.26 11.48
CA TYR A 64 -6.04 -10.16 10.69
C TYR A 64 -5.86 -10.61 9.22
N ALA A 65 -4.73 -10.31 8.58
CA ALA A 65 -4.46 -10.74 7.21
C ALA A 65 -4.31 -12.27 7.10
N LYS A 66 -3.56 -12.86 8.04
CA LYS A 66 -3.34 -14.31 8.19
C LYS A 66 -4.61 -15.05 8.55
N ASP A 67 -5.40 -14.53 9.50
CA ASP A 67 -6.67 -15.11 9.93
C ASP A 67 -7.68 -15.11 8.77
N ALA A 68 -7.71 -14.05 7.95
CA ALA A 68 -8.50 -14.00 6.73
C ALA A 68 -8.06 -15.04 5.68
N LEU A 69 -6.74 -15.22 5.47
CA LEU A 69 -6.20 -16.22 4.55
C LEU A 69 -6.51 -17.64 5.03
N SER A 70 -6.30 -17.92 6.32
CA SER A 70 -6.59 -19.20 6.97
C SER A 70 -8.09 -19.54 6.91
N MET A 71 -8.97 -18.58 7.19
CA MET A 71 -10.43 -18.72 7.03
C MET A 71 -10.81 -18.99 5.57
N GLY A 72 -10.19 -18.30 4.62
CA GLY A 72 -10.39 -18.56 3.19
C GLY A 72 -9.96 -19.97 2.75
N THR A 73 -8.88 -20.50 3.33
CA THR A 73 -8.41 -21.87 3.09
C THR A 73 -9.40 -22.90 3.65
N ARG A 74 -9.89 -22.71 4.89
CA ARG A 74 -10.93 -23.58 5.50
C ARG A 74 -12.24 -23.55 4.71
N LEU A 75 -12.61 -22.39 4.14
CA LEU A 75 -13.75 -22.20 3.23
C LEU A 75 -13.50 -22.76 1.80
N GLY A 76 -12.32 -23.32 1.52
CA GLY A 76 -11.97 -23.90 0.22
C GLY A 76 -11.92 -22.87 -0.92
N LEU A 77 -11.42 -21.66 -0.63
CA LEU A 77 -11.23 -20.57 -1.60
C LEU A 77 -9.79 -20.51 -2.14
N PHE A 78 -8.85 -21.07 -1.39
CA PHE A 78 -7.43 -21.19 -1.71
C PHE A 78 -7.01 -22.66 -1.68
N GLU A 79 -5.95 -23.00 -2.42
CA GLU A 79 -5.37 -24.35 -2.38
C GLU A 79 -4.59 -24.56 -1.08
N SER A 80 -4.78 -25.73 -0.47
CA SER A 80 -3.97 -26.25 0.63
C SER A 80 -3.20 -27.49 0.16
N GLU A 81 -2.01 -27.72 0.70
CA GLU A 81 -1.24 -28.94 0.44
C GLU A 81 -1.99 -30.21 0.92
N GLU A 82 -2.87 -30.08 1.91
CA GLU A 82 -3.60 -31.20 2.52
C GLU A 82 -4.97 -31.48 1.87
N GLU A 83 -5.63 -30.47 1.30
CA GLU A 83 -6.88 -30.62 0.55
C GLU A 83 -6.86 -29.73 -0.71
N PRO A 84 -6.81 -30.30 -1.94
CA PRO A 84 -6.91 -29.51 -3.16
C PRO A 84 -8.29 -28.84 -3.27
N ALA A 85 -8.32 -27.58 -3.73
CA ALA A 85 -9.50 -26.72 -3.79
C ALA A 85 -10.51 -27.15 -4.88
N ASN A 86 -11.06 -28.36 -4.76
CA ASN A 86 -11.97 -28.98 -5.74
C ASN A 86 -13.34 -29.34 -5.13
N LYS A 87 -13.74 -28.62 -4.07
CA LYS A 87 -15.12 -28.63 -3.56
C LYS A 87 -15.97 -27.80 -4.53
N LYS A 88 -16.66 -28.48 -5.46
CA LYS A 88 -17.67 -27.87 -6.34
C LYS A 88 -18.56 -26.91 -5.53
N PRO A 89 -18.93 -25.73 -6.07
CA PRO A 89 -19.93 -24.88 -5.43
C PRO A 89 -21.18 -25.70 -5.09
N PRO A 90 -21.77 -25.55 -3.90
CA PRO A 90 -22.97 -26.29 -3.54
C PRO A 90 -24.07 -25.99 -4.57
N GLU A 91 -24.75 -27.04 -5.06
CA GLU A 91 -25.63 -27.02 -6.25
C GLU A 91 -26.88 -26.11 -6.15
N LYS A 92 -27.00 -25.29 -5.08
CA LYS A 92 -28.11 -24.37 -4.78
C LYS A 92 -27.64 -22.98 -4.31
N MET A 93 -26.43 -22.56 -4.65
CA MET A 93 -25.93 -21.23 -4.25
C MET A 93 -26.54 -20.10 -5.10
N SER A 94 -26.90 -18.97 -4.47
CA SER A 94 -27.42 -17.80 -5.20
C SER A 94 -26.34 -17.14 -6.06
N GLN A 95 -26.75 -16.37 -7.07
CA GLN A 95 -25.85 -15.51 -7.84
C GLN A 95 -25.22 -14.43 -6.95
N ASP A 96 -25.97 -13.92 -5.96
CA ASP A 96 -25.49 -12.93 -5.00
C ASP A 96 -24.44 -13.57 -4.06
N ASP A 97 -24.72 -14.77 -3.54
CA ASP A 97 -23.78 -15.54 -2.71
C ASP A 97 -22.47 -15.84 -3.46
N MET A 98 -22.57 -16.19 -4.75
CA MET A 98 -21.39 -16.39 -5.61
C MET A 98 -20.61 -15.10 -5.80
N THR A 99 -21.29 -13.97 -5.95
CA THR A 99 -20.66 -12.65 -6.09
C THR A 99 -19.91 -12.25 -4.82
N VAL A 100 -20.54 -12.40 -3.65
CA VAL A 100 -19.91 -12.18 -2.33
C VAL A 100 -18.71 -13.11 -2.14
N ARG A 101 -18.85 -14.41 -2.43
CA ARG A 101 -17.76 -15.39 -2.34
C ARG A 101 -16.55 -15.01 -3.19
N CYS A 102 -16.78 -14.60 -4.44
CA CYS A 102 -15.70 -14.21 -5.34
C CYS A 102 -15.03 -12.90 -4.90
N HIS A 103 -15.80 -11.88 -4.50
CA HIS A 103 -15.23 -10.63 -3.98
C HIS A 103 -14.41 -10.83 -2.71
N ALA A 104 -14.90 -11.66 -1.77
CA ALA A 104 -14.18 -11.94 -0.53
C ALA A 104 -12.87 -12.69 -0.80
N ALA A 105 -12.89 -13.74 -1.62
CA ALA A 105 -11.68 -14.49 -1.99
C ALA A 105 -10.62 -13.61 -2.69
N TRP A 106 -11.04 -12.83 -3.69
CA TRP A 106 -10.14 -11.93 -4.41
C TRP A 106 -9.67 -10.74 -3.55
N GLY A 107 -10.48 -10.27 -2.61
CA GLY A 107 -10.11 -9.25 -1.63
C GLY A 107 -9.01 -9.73 -0.69
N VAL A 108 -9.16 -10.92 -0.10
CA VAL A 108 -8.14 -11.58 0.74
C VAL A 108 -6.84 -11.79 -0.02
N PHE A 109 -6.93 -12.27 -1.27
CA PHE A 109 -5.76 -12.47 -2.12
C PHE A 109 -5.02 -11.15 -2.40
N ASN A 110 -5.72 -10.15 -2.92
CA ASN A 110 -5.13 -8.84 -3.26
C ASN A 110 -4.49 -8.20 -2.02
N TRP A 111 -5.15 -8.28 -0.86
CA TRP A 111 -4.62 -7.71 0.38
C TRP A 111 -3.39 -8.44 0.90
N ASN A 112 -3.41 -9.77 0.96
CA ASN A 112 -2.25 -10.52 1.45
C ASN A 112 -1.04 -10.41 0.50
N VAL A 113 -1.24 -10.36 -0.82
CA VAL A 113 -0.15 -10.09 -1.78
C VAL A 113 0.41 -8.67 -1.60
N LEU A 114 -0.43 -7.67 -1.31
CA LEU A 114 0.00 -6.30 -1.04
C LEU A 114 0.80 -6.22 0.28
N VAL A 115 0.27 -6.77 1.38
CA VAL A 115 0.96 -6.82 2.67
C VAL A 115 2.31 -7.53 2.57
N SER A 116 2.34 -8.72 1.94
CA SER A 116 3.57 -9.50 1.83
C SER A 116 4.54 -8.92 0.81
N MET A 117 4.20 -8.86 -0.48
CA MET A 117 5.17 -8.53 -1.53
C MET A 117 5.50 -7.05 -1.65
N PHE A 118 4.55 -6.17 -1.33
CA PHE A 118 4.65 -4.75 -1.63
C PHE A 118 5.09 -3.92 -0.43
N TYR A 119 4.62 -4.22 0.79
CA TYR A 119 5.21 -3.66 2.02
C TYR A 119 6.44 -4.44 2.52
N ARG A 120 6.62 -5.70 2.09
CA ARG A 120 7.70 -6.59 2.57
C ARG A 120 7.76 -6.67 4.10
N GLN A 121 6.61 -6.63 4.75
CA GLN A 121 6.56 -6.73 6.19
C GLN A 121 7.08 -8.11 6.63
N PRO A 122 7.98 -8.18 7.63
CA PRO A 122 8.42 -9.44 8.22
C PRO A 122 7.22 -10.31 8.64
N GLU A 123 7.40 -11.63 8.61
CA GLU A 123 6.43 -12.63 9.09
C GLU A 123 5.09 -12.69 8.33
N SER A 124 4.89 -11.86 7.30
CA SER A 124 3.68 -11.86 6.48
C SER A 124 3.57 -13.08 5.55
N GLU A 125 2.39 -13.69 5.49
CA GLU A 125 2.11 -14.83 4.62
C GLU A 125 1.64 -14.37 3.24
N CYS A 126 2.44 -14.64 2.20
CA CYS A 126 1.98 -14.51 0.82
C CYS A 126 1.14 -15.74 0.43
N PRO A 127 -0.03 -15.60 -0.21
CA PRO A 127 -0.77 -16.72 -0.78
C PRO A 127 0.11 -17.51 -1.75
N VAL A 128 -0.01 -18.84 -1.74
CA VAL A 128 0.75 -19.74 -2.63
C VAL A 128 0.20 -19.66 -4.06
N ALA A 129 -1.13 -19.64 -4.20
CA ALA A 129 -1.84 -19.53 -5.47
C ALA A 129 -2.93 -18.46 -5.41
N SER A 130 -3.34 -17.95 -6.57
CA SER A 130 -4.52 -17.09 -6.69
C SER A 130 -5.82 -17.90 -6.59
N PRO A 131 -6.96 -17.31 -6.14
CA PRO A 131 -8.22 -18.02 -6.05
C PRO A 131 -8.60 -18.75 -7.34
N ALA A 132 -9.09 -19.99 -7.22
CA ALA A 132 -9.64 -20.77 -8.34
C ALA A 132 -11.03 -20.23 -8.82
N LEU A 133 -11.54 -19.19 -8.16
CA LEU A 133 -12.81 -18.55 -8.45
C LEU A 133 -12.68 -17.48 -9.55
N PRO A 134 -13.73 -17.26 -10.37
CA PRO A 134 -13.72 -16.20 -11.37
C PRO A 134 -13.50 -14.82 -10.73
N ILE A 135 -12.83 -13.92 -11.45
CA ILE A 135 -12.66 -12.53 -11.02
C ILE A 135 -14.01 -11.80 -11.16
N PRO A 136 -14.54 -11.17 -10.09
CA PRO A 136 -15.75 -10.36 -10.17
C PRO A 136 -15.62 -9.21 -11.18
N GLY A 137 -16.62 -9.05 -12.05
CA GLY A 137 -16.66 -8.00 -13.07
C GLY A 137 -15.89 -8.29 -14.36
N ASP A 138 -15.11 -9.38 -14.43
CA ASP A 138 -14.28 -9.72 -15.62
C ASP A 138 -15.11 -10.00 -16.88
N GLU A 139 -16.34 -10.51 -16.72
CA GLU A 139 -17.32 -10.67 -17.81
C GLU A 139 -17.83 -9.32 -18.35
N ALA A 140 -17.96 -8.30 -17.48
CA ALA A 140 -18.41 -6.96 -17.85
C ALA A 140 -17.31 -6.13 -18.57
N ALA A 141 -16.07 -6.63 -18.59
CA ALA A 141 -15.00 -6.11 -19.45
C ALA A 141 -15.03 -6.70 -20.88
N LYS A 142 -15.74 -7.83 -21.09
CA LYS A 142 -15.86 -8.51 -22.39
C LYS A 142 -17.03 -8.02 -23.25
N THR A 143 -17.93 -7.19 -22.70
CA THR A 143 -19.04 -6.61 -23.47
C THR A 143 -18.53 -5.59 -24.50
N VAL A 144 -19.09 -5.66 -25.71
CA VAL A 144 -18.60 -4.93 -26.89
C VAL A 144 -18.63 -3.41 -26.66
N PRO A 145 -17.58 -2.65 -27.03
CA PRO A 145 -17.57 -1.20 -26.89
C PRO A 145 -18.70 -0.53 -27.68
N GLY A 146 -19.73 -0.02 -26.99
CA GLY A 146 -20.75 0.83 -27.61
C GLY A 146 -22.16 0.73 -27.02
N GLN A 147 -22.52 -0.35 -26.33
CA GLN A 147 -23.82 -0.47 -25.67
C GLN A 147 -23.76 0.05 -24.23
N PHE A 148 -24.41 1.19 -24.00
CA PHE A 148 -24.66 1.74 -22.67
C PHE A 148 -26.09 1.37 -22.24
N PRO A 149 -26.31 0.91 -21.00
CA PRO A 149 -27.63 1.05 -20.36
C PRO A 149 -27.96 2.53 -20.23
N GLU A 150 -29.18 2.95 -20.57
CA GLU A 150 -29.54 4.38 -20.65
C GLU A 150 -29.72 5.07 -19.27
N ASP A 151 -29.73 4.31 -18.16
CA ASP A 151 -29.95 4.86 -16.82
C ASP A 151 -28.68 5.40 -16.16
N GLY A 152 -28.64 6.74 -16.00
CA GLY A 152 -27.50 7.49 -15.45
C GLY A 152 -27.11 7.20 -14.00
N HIS A 153 -27.86 6.36 -13.28
CA HIS A 153 -27.52 5.96 -11.91
C HIS A 153 -26.41 4.90 -11.82
N LEU A 154 -26.20 4.10 -12.87
CA LEU A 154 -25.22 2.99 -12.87
C LEU A 154 -23.76 3.45 -13.08
N VAL A 155 -23.51 4.74 -13.35
CA VAL A 155 -22.19 5.22 -13.76
C VAL A 155 -21.12 5.06 -12.67
N HIS A 156 -21.48 5.27 -11.40
CA HIS A 156 -20.53 5.16 -10.28
C HIS A 156 -20.22 3.69 -9.90
N GLU A 157 -21.22 2.83 -10.07
CA GLU A 157 -21.15 1.38 -9.82
C GLU A 157 -20.32 0.68 -10.91
N ALA A 158 -20.53 1.04 -12.18
CA ALA A 158 -19.73 0.59 -13.31
C ALA A 158 -18.26 1.09 -13.28
N LEU A 159 -17.94 2.09 -12.47
CA LEU A 159 -16.61 2.69 -12.37
C LEU A 159 -15.77 2.00 -11.28
N LEU A 160 -16.37 1.75 -10.11
CA LEU A 160 -15.81 0.85 -9.10
C LEU A 160 -15.73 -0.61 -9.62
N GLY A 161 -16.75 -1.06 -10.35
CA GLY A 161 -16.86 -2.42 -10.88
C GLY A 161 -15.80 -2.83 -11.90
N ASN A 162 -15.11 -1.89 -12.55
CA ASN A 162 -13.95 -2.18 -13.42
C ASN A 162 -12.61 -2.14 -12.67
N THR A 163 -12.55 -1.47 -11.52
CA THR A 163 -11.31 -1.27 -10.76
C THR A 163 -10.92 -2.53 -9.98
N PHE A 164 -11.89 -3.20 -9.38
CA PHE A 164 -11.66 -4.46 -8.68
C PHE A 164 -11.09 -5.57 -9.60
N PRO A 165 -11.66 -5.88 -10.79
CA PRO A 165 -11.08 -6.87 -11.69
C PRO A 165 -9.68 -6.47 -12.18
N ALA A 166 -9.44 -5.18 -12.48
CA ALA A 166 -8.11 -4.70 -12.85
C ALA A 166 -7.06 -4.93 -11.75
N LEU A 167 -7.41 -4.66 -10.48
CA LEU A 167 -6.57 -4.98 -9.32
C LEU A 167 -6.32 -6.49 -9.17
N CYS A 168 -7.32 -7.33 -9.40
CA CYS A 168 -7.18 -8.79 -9.31
C CYS A 168 -6.16 -9.32 -10.35
N HIS A 169 -6.22 -8.83 -11.59
CA HIS A 169 -5.24 -9.17 -12.61
C HIS A 169 -3.84 -8.64 -12.28
N PHE A 170 -3.72 -7.40 -11.79
CA PHE A 170 -2.45 -6.82 -11.34
C PHE A 170 -1.79 -7.64 -10.24
N TRP A 171 -2.52 -7.92 -9.15
CA TRP A 171 -1.97 -8.67 -8.02
C TRP A 171 -1.70 -10.13 -8.36
N ARG A 172 -2.43 -10.74 -9.31
CA ARG A 172 -2.09 -12.07 -9.85
C ARG A 172 -0.76 -12.06 -10.61
N ILE A 173 -0.49 -11.05 -11.44
CA ILE A 173 0.80 -10.94 -12.15
C ILE A 173 1.94 -10.74 -11.13
N THR A 174 1.74 -9.83 -10.17
CA THR A 174 2.69 -9.53 -9.10
C THR A 174 2.98 -10.74 -8.22
N SER A 175 1.97 -11.51 -7.80
CA SER A 175 2.16 -12.74 -7.01
C SER A 175 3.02 -13.78 -7.75
N GLY A 176 2.87 -13.86 -9.07
CA GLY A 176 3.70 -14.71 -9.95
C GLY A 176 5.18 -14.31 -10.00
N ALA A 177 5.58 -13.19 -9.40
CA ALA A 177 6.97 -12.78 -9.23
C ALA A 177 7.54 -13.12 -7.83
N ARG A 178 6.77 -13.71 -6.90
CA ARG A 178 7.18 -14.00 -5.51
C ARG A 178 8.56 -14.66 -5.42
N TRP A 179 8.73 -15.80 -6.10
CA TRP A 179 9.96 -16.60 -6.14
C TRP A 179 11.22 -15.84 -6.61
N ILE A 180 11.08 -14.70 -7.32
CA ILE A 180 12.23 -13.86 -7.70
C ILE A 180 12.81 -13.12 -6.48
N TYR A 181 11.93 -12.69 -5.56
CA TYR A 181 12.25 -11.75 -4.48
C TYR A 181 12.42 -12.41 -3.11
N TYR A 182 11.77 -13.55 -2.87
CA TYR A 182 11.91 -14.30 -1.62
C TYR A 182 12.93 -15.43 -1.82
N PRO A 183 14.02 -15.48 -1.03
CA PRO A 183 15.02 -16.55 -1.10
C PRO A 183 14.49 -17.81 -0.40
N ASP A 184 13.66 -18.55 -1.14
CA ASP A 184 13.18 -19.89 -0.79
C ASP A 184 13.88 -20.96 -1.65
N GLU A 185 13.62 -22.26 -1.42
CA GLU A 185 14.22 -23.35 -2.22
C GLU A 185 13.90 -23.23 -3.74
N ASP A 186 12.75 -22.62 -4.08
CA ASP A 186 12.31 -22.36 -5.45
C ASP A 186 12.89 -21.07 -6.10
N CYS A 187 13.79 -20.36 -5.42
CA CYS A 187 14.35 -19.10 -5.95
C CYS A 187 15.15 -19.33 -7.25
N PRO A 188 14.92 -18.57 -8.34
CA PRO A 188 15.62 -18.81 -9.59
C PRO A 188 17.12 -18.50 -9.45
N PRO A 189 18.01 -19.28 -10.08
CA PRO A 189 19.44 -18.95 -10.15
C PRO A 189 19.66 -17.51 -10.63
N ASP A 190 20.60 -16.78 -10.02
CA ASP A 190 20.75 -15.32 -10.23
C ASP A 190 20.85 -14.91 -11.70
N LYS A 191 21.51 -15.72 -12.52
CA LYS A 191 21.64 -15.54 -13.98
C LYS A 191 20.29 -15.46 -14.73
N PHE A 192 19.20 -15.95 -14.14
CA PHE A 192 17.85 -15.93 -14.70
C PHE A 192 16.95 -14.89 -14.04
N LYS A 193 17.24 -14.42 -12.81
CA LYS A 193 16.40 -13.43 -12.09
C LYS A 193 16.05 -12.22 -12.95
N MET A 194 17.03 -11.67 -13.67
CA MET A 194 16.82 -10.51 -14.55
C MET A 194 15.85 -10.82 -15.71
N ALA A 195 16.02 -11.95 -16.41
CA ALA A 195 15.17 -12.33 -17.54
C ALA A 195 13.73 -12.66 -17.10
N ILE A 196 13.56 -13.22 -15.90
CA ILE A 196 12.24 -13.51 -15.32
C ILE A 196 11.58 -12.20 -14.86
N ALA A 197 12.33 -11.28 -14.25
CA ALA A 197 11.83 -9.95 -13.89
C ALA A 197 11.41 -9.15 -15.13
N GLU A 198 12.18 -9.20 -16.22
CA GLU A 198 11.83 -8.62 -17.51
C GLU A 198 10.54 -9.22 -18.09
N HIS A 199 10.37 -10.54 -17.99
CA HIS A 199 9.13 -11.21 -18.42
C HIS A 199 7.92 -10.73 -17.60
N LYS A 200 8.03 -10.70 -16.27
CA LYS A 200 6.97 -10.19 -15.37
C LYS A 200 6.67 -8.71 -15.63
N PHE A 201 7.70 -7.91 -15.93
CA PHE A 201 7.51 -6.52 -16.31
C PHE A 201 6.73 -6.40 -17.63
N ARG A 202 7.02 -7.22 -18.65
CA ARG A 202 6.24 -7.26 -19.90
C ARG A 202 4.79 -7.70 -19.69
N GLU A 203 4.50 -8.61 -18.76
CA GLU A 203 3.12 -8.94 -18.38
C GLU A 203 2.40 -7.72 -17.77
N LEU A 204 3.06 -6.94 -16.92
CA LEU A 204 2.52 -5.69 -16.37
C LEU A 204 2.31 -4.62 -17.46
N ILE A 205 3.21 -4.51 -18.45
CA ILE A 205 3.02 -3.65 -19.63
C ILE A 205 1.74 -4.04 -20.37
N ALA A 206 1.63 -5.30 -20.79
CA ALA A 206 0.51 -5.79 -21.59
C ALA A 206 -0.83 -5.67 -20.83
N TRP A 207 -0.82 -5.87 -19.51
CA TRP A 207 -1.97 -5.61 -18.65
C TRP A 207 -2.36 -4.13 -18.62
N ALA A 208 -1.40 -3.21 -18.46
CA ALA A 208 -1.66 -1.77 -18.43
C ALA A 208 -2.19 -1.25 -19.78
N GLU A 209 -1.65 -1.73 -20.90
CA GLU A 209 -2.15 -1.45 -22.25
C GLU A 209 -3.57 -2.00 -22.47
N GLY A 210 -3.90 -3.14 -21.85
CA GLY A 210 -5.21 -3.79 -21.92
C GLY A 210 -6.30 -3.15 -21.04
N LEU A 211 -5.99 -2.12 -20.25
CA LEU A 211 -6.97 -1.49 -19.35
C LEU A 211 -8.10 -0.80 -20.13
N SER A 212 -9.34 -1.02 -19.68
CA SER A 212 -10.54 -0.42 -20.24
C SER A 212 -10.40 1.11 -20.41
N ARG A 213 -10.96 1.68 -21.48
CA ARG A 213 -10.93 3.14 -21.76
C ARG A 213 -11.63 4.01 -20.67
N ARG A 214 -12.23 3.40 -19.65
CA ARG A 214 -12.71 4.03 -18.40
C ARG A 214 -11.62 4.13 -17.31
N LEU A 215 -10.65 3.22 -17.32
CA LEU A 215 -9.42 3.20 -16.52
C LEU A 215 -8.22 3.85 -17.26
N VAL A 216 -8.42 4.34 -18.48
CA VAL A 216 -7.45 5.21 -19.17
C VAL A 216 -7.56 6.63 -18.63
N ARG A 217 -6.42 7.21 -18.24
CA ARG A 217 -6.26 8.55 -17.65
C ARG A 217 -6.93 9.63 -18.51
N ARG A 218 -7.71 10.50 -17.85
CA ARG A 218 -8.28 11.73 -18.40
C ARG A 218 -8.25 12.81 -17.33
N GLU A 219 -8.39 14.07 -17.75
CA GLU A 219 -8.41 15.29 -16.93
C GLU A 219 -9.45 15.29 -15.78
N ARG A 220 -10.38 14.33 -15.75
CA ARG A 220 -11.37 14.08 -14.68
C ARG A 220 -11.55 12.60 -14.35
N SER A 221 -10.47 11.82 -14.36
CA SER A 221 -10.52 10.43 -13.88
C SER A 221 -10.83 10.36 -12.37
N PRO A 222 -11.38 9.24 -11.85
CA PRO A 222 -11.44 8.97 -10.41
C PRO A 222 -10.06 8.68 -9.81
N HIS A 223 -9.91 8.91 -8.50
CA HIS A 223 -8.64 8.74 -7.78
C HIS A 223 -8.01 7.34 -7.91
N HIS A 224 -8.81 6.28 -8.02
CA HIS A 224 -8.31 4.91 -8.18
C HIS A 224 -7.71 4.61 -9.56
N VAL A 225 -7.95 5.46 -10.56
CA VAL A 225 -7.43 5.29 -11.93
C VAL A 225 -5.99 5.79 -12.08
N ALA A 226 -5.53 6.67 -11.17
CA ALA A 226 -4.19 7.24 -11.22
C ALA A 226 -3.05 6.21 -10.97
N VAL A 227 -3.39 5.00 -10.51
CA VAL A 227 -2.41 3.98 -10.07
C VAL A 227 -1.80 3.18 -11.24
N PHE A 228 -2.28 3.33 -12.49
CA PHE A 228 -2.22 2.24 -13.49
C PHE A 228 -1.56 2.53 -14.88
N HIS A 229 -0.56 3.42 -15.01
CA HIS A 229 0.03 3.83 -16.33
C HIS A 229 1.54 4.16 -16.21
N SER A 230 2.46 3.95 -17.18
CA SER A 230 2.51 3.30 -18.52
C SER A 230 4.00 3.26 -19.01
N PRO A 231 4.53 2.36 -19.88
CA PRO A 231 5.98 2.16 -20.14
C PRO A 231 6.58 2.99 -21.31
N ASP A 232 7.90 3.19 -21.50
CA ASP A 232 8.77 2.27 -22.28
C ASP A 232 10.32 2.47 -22.13
N ALA A 233 10.83 3.23 -21.16
CA ALA A 233 12.29 3.33 -20.88
C ALA A 233 12.59 3.04 -19.40
N ALA A 234 12.46 1.76 -19.03
CA ALA A 234 11.84 1.28 -17.79
C ALA A 234 12.31 1.79 -16.40
N PHE A 235 13.51 2.36 -16.22
CA PHE A 235 13.93 2.91 -14.91
C PHE A 235 13.91 4.44 -14.89
N ALA A 236 14.66 5.10 -15.78
CA ALA A 236 14.62 6.56 -15.88
C ALA A 236 13.22 7.08 -16.31
N ALA A 237 12.48 6.34 -17.14
CA ALA A 237 11.09 6.67 -17.43
C ALA A 237 10.17 6.38 -16.25
N SER A 238 10.32 5.27 -15.51
CA SER A 238 9.43 4.99 -14.38
C SER A 238 9.60 5.97 -13.23
N VAL A 239 10.83 6.45 -12.96
CA VAL A 239 11.04 7.55 -12.00
C VAL A 239 10.41 8.84 -12.49
N ASN A 240 10.60 9.25 -13.75
CA ASN A 240 9.97 10.46 -14.29
C ASN A 240 8.43 10.36 -14.42
N GLN A 241 7.91 9.15 -14.67
CA GLN A 241 6.48 8.85 -14.63
C GLN A 241 5.95 8.92 -13.20
N LEU A 242 6.66 8.38 -12.22
CA LEU A 242 6.28 8.43 -10.81
C LEU A 242 6.31 9.87 -10.26
N LYS A 243 7.35 10.66 -10.61
CA LYS A 243 7.37 12.14 -10.44
C LYS A 243 6.08 12.77 -10.98
N THR A 244 5.74 12.50 -12.24
CA THR A 244 4.55 13.04 -12.92
C THR A 244 3.23 12.59 -12.28
N LEU A 245 3.13 11.32 -11.86
CA LEU A 245 1.95 10.74 -11.22
C LEU A 245 1.72 11.34 -9.84
N ILE A 246 2.77 11.47 -9.03
CA ILE A 246 2.68 12.07 -7.69
C ILE A 246 2.29 13.55 -7.77
N VAL A 247 2.86 14.30 -8.71
CA VAL A 247 2.45 15.69 -8.97
C VAL A 247 0.98 15.75 -9.38
N GLU A 248 0.56 15.01 -10.42
CA GLU A 248 -0.84 15.07 -10.88
C GLU A 248 -1.81 14.63 -9.78
N TYR A 249 -1.49 13.56 -9.04
CA TYR A 249 -2.32 13.04 -7.96
C TYR A 249 -2.49 14.06 -6.83
N ARG A 250 -1.38 14.65 -6.34
CA ARG A 250 -1.41 15.67 -5.29
C ARG A 250 -2.11 16.96 -5.73
N THR A 251 -1.98 17.36 -6.99
CA THR A 251 -2.57 18.61 -7.50
C THR A 251 -4.07 18.48 -7.81
N ASN A 252 -4.53 17.34 -8.34
CA ASN A 252 -5.87 17.23 -8.92
C ASN A 252 -6.84 16.35 -8.11
N TYR A 253 -6.35 15.57 -7.13
CA TYR A 253 -7.17 14.59 -6.41
C TYR A 253 -7.09 14.82 -4.90
N MET A 254 -8.22 15.22 -4.31
CA MET A 254 -8.32 15.41 -2.85
C MET A 254 -8.00 14.14 -2.05
N ALA A 255 -8.12 12.96 -2.66
CA ALA A 255 -7.73 11.68 -2.07
C ALA A 255 -6.25 11.62 -1.63
N SER A 256 -5.37 12.44 -2.21
CA SER A 256 -3.98 12.60 -1.77
C SER A 256 -3.86 13.10 -0.33
N ALA A 257 -4.86 13.82 0.20
CA ALA A 257 -4.84 14.36 1.55
C ALA A 257 -5.41 13.41 2.62
N TYR A 258 -6.08 12.30 2.23
CA TYR A 258 -6.81 11.46 3.18
C TYR A 258 -6.76 9.94 2.93
N SER A 259 -6.24 9.48 1.80
CA SER A 259 -6.05 8.04 1.54
C SER A 259 -4.57 7.69 1.76
N ILE A 260 -4.29 6.68 2.59
CA ILE A 260 -2.91 6.19 2.75
C ILE A 260 -2.43 5.37 1.55
N LEU A 261 -3.32 4.74 0.77
CA LEU A 261 -3.01 3.66 -0.18
C LEU A 261 -2.01 3.99 -1.30
N TRP A 262 -1.72 5.26 -1.56
CA TRP A 262 -0.77 5.72 -2.58
C TRP A 262 0.61 6.08 -2.00
N HIS A 263 0.77 6.07 -0.67
CA HIS A 263 1.96 6.59 0.01
C HIS A 263 3.25 5.82 -0.33
N SER A 264 3.14 4.56 -0.73
CA SER A 264 4.26 3.78 -1.27
C SER A 264 4.93 4.46 -2.47
N GLY A 265 4.16 5.15 -3.33
CA GLY A 265 4.73 5.96 -4.40
C GLY A 265 5.71 7.02 -3.90
N LEU A 266 5.42 7.63 -2.74
CA LEU A 266 6.30 8.60 -2.08
C LEU A 266 7.59 7.93 -1.59
N ILE A 267 7.49 6.72 -1.01
CA ILE A 267 8.66 5.95 -0.56
C ILE A 267 9.57 5.59 -1.75
N TYR A 268 8.99 5.04 -2.81
CA TYR A 268 9.75 4.64 -4.00
C TYR A 268 10.38 5.84 -4.73
N LEU A 269 9.67 6.97 -4.85
CA LEU A 269 10.25 8.18 -5.42
C LEU A 269 11.34 8.76 -4.52
N ALA A 270 11.13 8.85 -3.20
CA ALA A 270 12.14 9.35 -2.27
C ALA A 270 13.43 8.50 -2.32
N ASN A 271 13.31 7.17 -2.37
CA ASN A 271 14.46 6.27 -2.57
C ASN A 271 15.19 6.57 -3.88
N ALA A 272 14.48 6.73 -4.99
CA ALA A 272 15.09 7.07 -6.28
C ALA A 272 15.80 8.44 -6.27
N MET A 273 15.26 9.45 -5.59
CA MET A 273 15.88 10.78 -5.45
C MET A 273 17.12 10.77 -4.52
N LEU A 274 17.19 9.84 -3.56
CA LEU A 274 18.38 9.66 -2.72
C LEU A 274 19.46 8.79 -3.40
N GLN A 275 19.07 7.88 -4.30
CA GLN A 275 20.02 7.10 -5.10
C GLN A 275 20.75 7.94 -6.16
N ASP A 276 20.11 8.95 -6.74
CA ASP A 276 20.71 9.86 -7.73
C ASP A 276 20.54 11.33 -7.32
N THR A 277 21.37 11.76 -6.36
CA THR A 277 21.46 13.17 -5.94
C THR A 277 22.16 14.07 -6.97
N SER A 278 22.53 13.56 -8.15
CA SER A 278 23.04 14.35 -9.27
C SER A 278 21.93 14.96 -10.14
N ASP A 279 20.71 14.41 -10.07
CA ASP A 279 19.51 15.00 -10.67
C ASP A 279 19.24 16.38 -10.01
N PRO A 280 19.29 17.51 -10.74
CA PRO A 280 19.07 18.84 -10.16
C PRO A 280 17.69 19.02 -9.52
N GLU A 281 16.72 18.16 -9.84
CA GLU A 281 15.38 18.17 -9.24
C GLU A 281 15.24 17.28 -8.00
N TRP A 282 16.26 16.50 -7.62
CA TRP A 282 16.14 15.45 -6.58
C TRP A 282 15.50 15.99 -5.29
N ARG A 283 15.97 17.17 -4.84
CA ARG A 283 15.54 17.81 -3.60
C ARG A 283 14.10 18.33 -3.67
N LEU A 284 13.65 18.78 -4.85
CA LEU A 284 12.27 19.22 -5.07
C LEU A 284 11.31 18.03 -4.92
N TYR A 285 11.60 16.92 -5.60
CA TYR A 285 10.75 15.73 -5.55
C TYR A 285 10.85 14.99 -4.21
N PHE A 286 12.02 14.98 -3.56
CA PHE A 286 12.16 14.46 -2.21
C PHE A 286 11.29 15.23 -1.21
N LEU A 287 11.36 16.57 -1.20
CA LEU A 287 10.49 17.39 -0.36
C LEU A 287 9.00 17.24 -0.74
N LEU A 288 8.67 17.08 -2.03
CA LEU A 288 7.31 16.75 -2.47
C LEU A 288 6.82 15.40 -1.89
N CYS A 289 7.72 14.44 -1.64
CA CYS A 289 7.38 13.19 -0.96
C CYS A 289 7.16 13.41 0.55
N ILE A 290 8.08 14.10 1.23
CA ILE A 290 7.96 14.40 2.67
C ILE A 290 6.67 15.18 2.97
N TYR A 291 6.43 16.30 2.28
CA TYR A 291 5.20 17.08 2.45
C TYR A 291 3.96 16.40 1.83
N GLY A 292 4.09 15.22 1.21
CA GLY A 292 2.97 14.34 0.89
C GLY A 292 2.33 13.73 2.14
N TYR A 293 3.14 13.49 3.18
CA TYR A 293 2.68 12.95 4.46
C TYR A 293 1.98 13.98 5.36
N GLU A 294 2.14 15.28 5.11
CA GLU A 294 1.56 16.35 5.92
C GLU A 294 0.03 16.22 6.12
N GLY A 295 -0.72 15.98 5.04
CA GLY A 295 -2.17 15.74 5.11
C GLY A 295 -2.53 14.39 5.74
N LEU A 296 -1.65 13.40 5.59
CA LEU A 296 -1.82 12.02 6.07
C LEU A 296 -1.48 11.85 7.56
N CYS A 297 -0.72 12.77 8.15
CA CYS A 297 -0.29 12.74 9.56
C CYS A 297 -1.44 12.69 10.58
N ARG A 298 -2.59 13.27 10.27
CA ARG A 298 -3.76 13.24 11.17
C ARG A 298 -4.55 11.92 11.11
N PRO A 299 -4.97 11.42 9.93
CA PRO A 299 -5.64 10.12 9.83
C PRO A 299 -4.72 8.91 10.09
N TYR A 300 -3.39 9.06 9.92
CA TYR A 300 -2.45 7.94 9.93
C TYR A 300 -1.17 8.26 10.73
N ARG A 301 -1.02 7.63 11.90
CA ARG A 301 0.14 7.77 12.81
C ARG A 301 1.47 7.40 12.14
N ILE A 302 1.46 6.44 11.21
CA ILE A 302 2.69 6.00 10.50
C ILE A 302 3.34 7.11 9.67
N SER A 303 2.57 8.10 9.21
CA SER A 303 3.04 9.18 8.33
C SER A 303 4.21 9.96 8.93
N GLU A 304 4.18 10.19 10.24
CA GLU A 304 5.27 10.87 10.95
C GLU A 304 6.54 10.02 10.97
N LEU A 305 6.42 8.72 11.28
CA LEU A 305 7.58 7.81 11.28
C LEU A 305 8.19 7.65 9.90
N ILE A 306 7.36 7.57 8.85
CA ILE A 306 7.85 7.49 7.46
C ILE A 306 8.63 8.76 7.10
N ALA A 307 8.05 9.94 7.35
CA ALA A 307 8.72 11.21 7.08
C ALA A 307 10.03 11.35 7.89
N GLN A 308 10.02 10.93 9.17
CA GLN A 308 11.19 10.93 10.04
C GLN A 308 12.28 10.00 9.51
N GLY A 309 11.95 8.76 9.14
CA GLY A 309 12.91 7.79 8.58
C GLY A 309 13.48 8.22 7.22
N LEU A 310 12.68 8.85 6.35
CA LEU A 310 13.17 9.41 5.09
C LEU A 310 14.14 10.58 5.32
N LEU A 311 13.91 11.40 6.34
CA LEU A 311 14.86 12.43 6.74
C LEU A 311 16.13 11.83 7.37
N SER A 312 16.04 10.72 8.12
CA SER A 312 17.21 9.98 8.59
C SER A 312 18.09 9.48 7.44
N MET A 313 17.48 8.87 6.41
CA MET A 313 18.19 8.48 5.19
C MET A 313 18.85 9.69 4.52
N THR A 314 18.16 10.83 4.46
CA THR A 314 18.70 12.06 3.86
C THR A 314 19.84 12.66 4.66
N LEU A 315 19.78 12.63 5.98
CA LEU A 315 20.88 13.04 6.87
C LEU A 315 22.09 12.10 6.78
N ARG A 316 21.86 10.81 6.48
CA ARG A 316 22.90 9.80 6.28
C ARG A 316 23.61 9.96 4.92
N ASP A 317 22.84 10.15 3.85
CA ASP A 317 23.30 10.02 2.46
C ASP A 317 23.60 11.35 1.75
N THR A 318 23.22 12.49 2.35
CA THR A 318 23.35 13.82 1.73
C THR A 318 24.03 14.84 2.65
N ASN A 319 24.10 16.11 2.21
CA ASN A 319 24.58 17.25 2.99
C ASN A 319 23.46 18.07 3.65
N MET A 320 22.28 17.48 3.90
CA MET A 320 21.23 18.11 4.70
C MET A 320 21.71 18.29 6.15
N SER A 321 21.51 19.48 6.72
CA SER A 321 21.88 19.75 8.11
C SER A 321 20.81 19.26 9.09
N GLY A 322 21.22 18.92 10.32
CA GLY A 322 20.29 18.54 11.39
C GLY A 322 19.25 19.61 11.69
N SER A 323 19.62 20.89 11.60
CA SER A 323 18.70 22.01 11.81
C SER A 323 17.63 22.13 10.72
N GLU A 324 17.95 21.81 9.47
CA GLU A 324 16.97 21.73 8.38
C GLU A 324 16.00 20.56 8.61
N ALA A 325 16.52 19.36 8.84
CA ALA A 325 15.69 18.16 9.05
C ALA A 325 14.74 18.31 10.26
N ARG A 326 15.22 18.87 11.38
CA ARG A 326 14.38 19.19 12.55
C ARG A 326 13.32 20.24 12.26
N LYS A 327 13.62 21.23 11.40
CA LYS A 327 12.61 22.20 10.95
C LYS A 327 11.51 21.51 10.15
N ILE A 328 11.85 20.68 9.17
CA ILE A 328 10.86 19.94 8.37
C ILE A 328 9.98 19.06 9.26
N MET A 329 10.57 18.32 10.22
CA MET A 329 9.80 17.55 11.21
C MET A 329 8.90 18.41 12.11
N LYS A 330 9.32 19.65 12.41
CA LYS A 330 8.50 20.59 13.18
C LYS A 330 7.30 21.07 12.34
N ASP A 331 7.53 21.48 11.10
CA ASP A 331 6.49 21.95 10.20
C ASP A 331 5.40 20.87 10.02
N LEU A 332 5.79 19.60 9.81
CA LEU A 332 4.87 18.46 9.74
C LEU A 332 4.06 18.23 11.02
N LYS A 333 4.65 18.50 12.20
CA LYS A 333 3.98 18.35 13.50
C LYS A 333 2.90 19.41 13.72
N GLU A 334 3.21 20.67 13.42
CA GLU A 334 2.29 21.79 13.58
C GLU A 334 1.04 21.65 12.66
N SER A 335 1.17 21.03 11.48
CA SER A 335 0.05 20.82 10.55
C SER A 335 -0.97 19.74 10.95
N GLY A 336 -0.72 18.89 11.97
CA GLY A 336 -1.74 17.92 12.37
C GLY A 336 -1.52 16.97 13.54
N LEU A 337 -0.38 16.98 14.24
CA LEU A 337 0.03 15.86 15.11
C LEU A 337 -0.19 16.04 16.63
N ASP A 338 -0.40 17.26 17.12
CA ASP A 338 -0.45 17.55 18.57
C ASP A 338 -1.68 16.98 19.32
N TYR A 339 -2.71 16.51 18.60
CA TYR A 339 -3.97 16.05 19.23
C TYR A 339 -4.09 14.53 19.39
N VAL A 340 -3.39 13.72 18.60
CA VAL A 340 -3.54 12.24 18.62
C VAL A 340 -2.56 11.57 19.59
N LYS A 341 -1.35 12.11 19.75
CA LYS A 341 -0.31 11.53 20.63
C LYS A 341 -0.63 11.55 22.13
N LYS A 342 -1.58 12.36 22.60
CA LYS A 342 -1.89 12.50 24.03
C LYS A 342 -2.78 11.39 24.60
N ASN A 343 -3.44 10.60 23.75
CA ASN A 343 -4.52 9.70 24.18
C ASN A 343 -4.25 8.21 23.90
N MET A 344 -3.12 7.84 23.27
CA MET A 344 -2.76 6.43 23.03
C MET A 344 -1.39 6.11 23.63
N GLU A 345 -1.35 5.15 24.55
CA GLU A 345 -0.13 4.71 25.24
C GLU A 345 0.73 3.76 24.39
N GLU A 346 0.16 3.15 23.35
CA GLU A 346 0.84 2.17 22.49
C GLU A 346 1.85 2.81 21.52
N GLU A 347 3.08 2.28 21.48
CA GLU A 347 4.14 2.63 20.53
C GLU A 347 3.69 2.31 19.09
N VAL A 348 3.95 3.23 18.16
CA VAL A 348 3.66 3.04 16.72
C VAL A 348 4.69 2.05 16.16
N ARG A 349 4.22 0.90 15.67
CA ARG A 349 5.04 -0.09 14.97
C ARG A 349 4.94 0.12 13.46
N ALA A 350 6.08 0.17 12.79
CA ALA A 350 6.16 0.34 11.35
C ALA A 350 7.33 -0.50 10.83
N THR A 351 7.07 -1.81 10.67
CA THR A 351 8.05 -2.86 10.38
C THR A 351 8.26 -3.05 8.88
N PHE A 352 7.50 -2.37 8.03
CA PHE A 352 7.70 -2.38 6.58
C PHE A 352 8.97 -1.62 6.17
N MET A 353 9.48 -1.97 4.99
CA MET A 353 10.75 -1.43 4.47
C MET A 353 10.61 0.03 4.04
N LEU A 354 11.58 0.87 4.42
CA LEU A 354 11.67 2.26 3.98
C LEU A 354 12.89 2.50 3.09
N ASP A 355 14.07 1.99 3.48
CA ASP A 355 15.27 2.00 2.65
C ASP A 355 15.29 0.74 1.78
N LEU A 356 14.83 0.88 0.53
CA LEU A 356 14.68 -0.23 -0.40
C LEU A 356 16.03 -0.80 -0.87
N THR A 357 17.13 -0.07 -0.64
CA THR A 357 18.49 -0.49 -0.99
C THR A 357 19.09 -1.28 0.16
N LEU A 358 19.04 -0.73 1.38
CA LEU A 358 19.50 -1.39 2.60
C LEU A 358 18.71 -2.67 2.87
N ALA A 359 17.41 -2.72 2.52
CA ALA A 359 16.58 -3.91 2.67
C ALA A 359 17.09 -5.16 1.91
N LEU A 360 18.06 -5.01 0.98
CA LEU A 360 18.70 -6.13 0.29
C LEU A 360 19.82 -6.80 1.10
N SER A 361 20.37 -6.13 2.11
CA SER A 361 21.50 -6.61 2.93
C SER A 361 21.21 -6.60 4.44
N ASP A 362 20.41 -5.65 4.92
CA ASP A 362 19.92 -5.55 6.29
C ASP A 362 18.42 -5.16 6.30
N PRO A 363 17.52 -6.14 6.15
CA PRO A 363 16.07 -5.90 6.23
C PRO A 363 15.60 -5.32 7.56
N VAL A 364 16.34 -5.54 8.66
CA VAL A 364 15.96 -5.06 9.99
C VAL A 364 16.30 -3.56 10.12
N GLY A 365 17.52 -3.18 9.77
CA GLY A 365 17.95 -1.77 9.74
C GLY A 365 17.19 -0.93 8.72
N ALA A 366 16.66 -1.54 7.66
CA ALA A 366 15.91 -0.85 6.60
C ALA A 366 14.44 -0.49 6.92
N THR A 367 13.91 -0.92 8.07
CA THR A 367 12.51 -0.65 8.46
C THR A 367 12.24 0.83 8.76
N VAL A 368 10.99 1.27 8.58
CA VAL A 368 10.56 2.62 8.98
C VAL A 368 10.88 2.88 10.46
N GLU A 369 10.55 1.95 11.35
CA GLU A 369 10.71 2.17 12.80
C GLU A 369 12.17 2.30 13.25
N ASN A 370 13.10 1.56 12.63
CA ASN A 370 14.52 1.66 12.97
C ASN A 370 15.17 2.91 12.35
N LEU A 371 14.87 3.23 11.09
CA LEU A 371 15.36 4.47 10.47
C LEU A 371 14.82 5.72 11.17
N ALA A 372 13.57 5.72 11.62
CA ALA A 372 13.01 6.83 12.39
C ALA A 372 13.74 7.02 13.74
N LYS A 373 14.15 5.93 14.40
CA LYS A 373 14.91 5.97 15.67
C LYS A 373 16.30 6.58 15.52
N GLU A 374 16.96 6.42 14.37
CA GLU A 374 18.28 7.02 14.09
C GLU A 374 18.25 8.52 13.73
N PHE A 375 17.07 9.14 13.63
CA PHE A 375 16.93 10.54 13.19
C PHE A 375 17.77 11.52 14.03
N ASP A 376 17.65 11.46 15.36
CA ASP A 376 18.37 12.38 16.24
C ASP A 376 19.88 12.09 16.24
N THR A 377 20.29 10.82 16.11
CA THR A 377 21.69 10.41 15.94
C THR A 377 22.31 11.08 14.71
N PHE A 378 21.69 10.93 13.53
CA PHE A 378 22.21 11.53 12.30
C PHE A 378 22.11 13.06 12.30
N ALA A 379 21.07 13.64 12.89
CA ALA A 379 20.92 15.10 12.98
C ALA A 379 22.04 15.74 13.81
N VAL A 380 22.36 15.16 14.98
CA VAL A 380 23.48 15.62 15.82
C VAL A 380 24.83 15.40 15.13
N PHE A 381 25.00 14.28 14.43
CA PHE A 381 26.23 14.00 13.68
C PHE A 381 26.49 15.02 12.56
N GLN A 382 25.47 15.36 11.76
CA GLN A 382 25.61 16.40 10.73
C GLN A 382 25.88 17.79 11.32
N GLU A 383 25.24 18.14 12.43
CA GLU A 383 25.52 19.41 13.13
C GLU A 383 26.96 19.51 13.63
N PHE A 384 27.55 18.40 14.09
CA PHE A 384 28.97 18.33 14.41
C PHE A 384 29.85 18.48 13.16
N LEU A 385 29.53 17.81 12.05
CA LEU A 385 30.30 17.95 10.81
C LEU A 385 30.27 19.38 10.25
N ASP A 386 29.13 20.06 10.32
CA ASP A 386 28.99 21.43 9.84
C ASP A 386 29.72 22.45 10.73
N GLN A 387 29.76 22.25 12.04
CA GLN A 387 30.58 23.07 12.96
C GLN A 387 32.07 22.98 12.59
N ASN A 388 32.61 21.77 12.42
CA ASN A 388 34.02 21.58 12.05
C ASN A 388 34.38 22.22 10.69
N LYS A 389 33.44 22.30 9.73
CA LYS A 389 33.64 23.00 8.45
C LYS A 389 33.66 24.54 8.58
N MET A 390 33.10 25.10 9.65
CA MET A 390 33.13 26.54 9.92
C MET A 390 34.38 26.98 10.70
N GLU A 391 35.10 26.04 11.31
CA GLU A 391 36.34 26.28 12.06
C GLU A 391 37.63 26.07 11.23
N MET A 392 37.50 25.65 9.97
CA MET A 392 38.57 25.53 8.96
C MET A 392 38.53 26.65 7.92
#